data_AF-A0A3D3ETA8-F1
#
_entry.id   AF-A0A3D3ETA8-F1
#
_cell.length_a   1.000
_cell.length_b   1.000
_cell.length_c   1.000
_cell.angle_alpha   90.00
_cell.angle_beta   90.00
_cell.angle_gamma   90.00
#
_symmetry.space_group_name_H-M   'P 1'
#
loop_
_entity.id
_entity.type
_entity.pdbx_description
1 polymer ?
#
loop_
_entity_poly.entity_id
_entity_poly.type
_entity_poly.pdbx_seq_one_letter_code
_entity_poly.pdbx_strand_id
1 'polypeptide(L)'
;QMYAHDIIGNLNGGMTGFLDWNLLLDEKGGPNHVQNYCDAPIMADITKDQLEVKLSYDYIGHFSRYIKKGAKRIAFTKYTSELEMTAFKNPDGKIVLVLLNPTDHTMPVNIRINGKIIEFEVHKNAIATALL
;
A
#
# COMPACT_ATOMS: atom_id res chain seq x y z
N GLN A 1 -7.95 0.64 -3.16
CA GLN A 1 -7.90 -0.61 -2.38
C GLN A 1 -7.24 -1.75 -3.15
N MET A 2 -7.59 -1.98 -4.42
CA MET A 2 -7.02 -3.07 -5.25
C MET A 2 -5.48 -3.13 -5.23
N TYR A 3 -4.78 -1.99 -5.39
CA TYR A 3 -3.32 -1.95 -5.31
C TYR A 3 -2.79 -2.47 -3.97
N ALA A 4 -3.33 -2.00 -2.85
CA ALA A 4 -2.87 -2.44 -1.54
C ALA A 4 -3.19 -3.91 -1.27
N HIS A 5 -4.37 -4.38 -1.68
CA HIS A 5 -4.77 -5.78 -1.60
C HIS A 5 -3.77 -6.69 -2.32
N ASP A 6 -3.46 -6.35 -3.57
CA ASP A 6 -2.53 -7.11 -4.40
C ASP A 6 -1.10 -7.07 -3.82
N ILE A 7 -0.60 -5.89 -3.45
CA ILE A 7 0.74 -5.75 -2.84
C ILE A 7 0.84 -6.55 -1.53
N ILE A 8 -0.15 -6.45 -0.63
CA ILE A 8 -0.17 -7.20 0.63
C ILE A 8 -0.18 -8.71 0.36
N GLY A 9 -1.06 -9.17 -0.53
CA GLY A 9 -1.17 -10.57 -0.91
C GLY A 9 0.14 -11.11 -1.47
N ASN A 10 0.72 -10.41 -2.46
CA ASN A 10 1.97 -10.79 -3.12
C ASN A 10 3.16 -10.85 -2.14
N LEU A 11 3.33 -9.82 -1.31
CA LEU A 11 4.39 -9.79 -0.30
C LEU A 11 4.22 -10.89 0.75
N ASN A 12 2.99 -11.20 1.13
CA ASN A 12 2.69 -12.31 2.05
C ASN A 12 2.87 -13.69 1.39
N GLY A 13 2.70 -13.77 0.06
CA GLY A 13 2.97 -14.95 -0.77
C GLY A 13 4.44 -15.18 -1.10
N GLY A 14 5.35 -14.30 -0.66
CA GLY A 14 6.80 -14.45 -0.84
C GLY A 14 7.42 -13.63 -1.96
N MET A 15 6.64 -12.75 -2.62
CA MET A 15 7.19 -11.80 -3.57
C MET A 15 8.14 -10.81 -2.87
N THR A 16 9.21 -10.42 -3.56
CA THR A 16 10.30 -9.59 -2.98
C THR A 16 10.35 -8.16 -3.53
N GLY A 17 9.45 -7.81 -4.44
CA GLY A 17 9.34 -6.48 -5.02
C GLY A 17 8.02 -6.32 -5.76
N PHE A 18 7.59 -5.07 -5.91
CA PHE A 18 6.42 -4.67 -6.68
C PHE A 18 6.84 -3.53 -7.61
N LEU A 19 6.48 -3.62 -8.88
CA LEU A 19 6.77 -2.62 -9.89
C LEU A 19 5.45 -2.29 -10.58
N ASP A 20 5.05 -1.02 -10.49
CA ASP A 20 3.90 -0.55 -11.24
C ASP A 20 4.27 -0.31 -12.72
N TRP A 21 3.28 -0.19 -13.58
CA TRP A 21 3.45 -0.22 -15.03
C TRP A 21 3.93 1.12 -15.60
N ASN A 22 3.02 2.06 -15.83
CA ASN A 22 3.36 3.41 -16.28
C ASN A 22 3.41 4.33 -15.06
N LEU A 23 4.50 5.08 -14.89
CA LEU A 23 4.61 6.04 -13.80
C LEU A 23 3.74 7.29 -14.01
N LEU A 24 3.52 7.64 -15.28
CA LEU A 24 2.81 8.83 -15.74
C LEU A 24 2.14 8.53 -17.07
N LEU A 25 0.89 8.94 -17.25
CA LEU A 25 0.19 8.96 -18.54
C LEU A 25 -0.54 10.29 -18.73
N ASP A 26 -0.95 10.59 -19.96
CA ASP A 26 -1.82 11.74 -20.25
C ASP A 26 -3.26 11.53 -19.73
N GLU A 27 -4.12 12.53 -19.83
CA GLU A 27 -5.51 12.47 -19.35
C GLU A 27 -6.37 11.40 -20.03
N LYS A 28 -5.90 10.79 -21.13
CA LYS A 28 -6.56 9.70 -21.84
C LYS A 28 -5.96 8.33 -21.52
N GLY A 29 -4.89 8.26 -20.73
CA GLY A 29 -4.20 7.01 -20.42
C GLY A 29 -3.19 6.57 -21.49
N GLY A 30 -2.67 7.53 -22.26
CA GLY A 30 -1.71 7.31 -23.33
C GLY A 30 -0.41 8.14 -23.18
N PRO A 31 0.35 8.31 -24.27
CA PRO A 31 0.07 7.80 -25.61
C PRO A 31 0.30 6.29 -25.74
N ASN A 32 -0.55 5.61 -26.52
CA ASN A 32 -0.37 4.19 -26.85
C ASN A 32 -0.62 3.97 -28.35
N HIS A 33 0.35 3.39 -29.06
CA HIS A 33 0.32 3.23 -30.52
C HIS A 33 -0.78 2.30 -31.06
N VAL A 34 -1.35 1.43 -30.21
CA VAL A 34 -2.51 0.58 -30.54
C VAL A 34 -3.77 0.97 -29.76
N GLN A 35 -3.80 2.16 -29.17
CA GLN A 35 -4.95 2.70 -28.44
C GLN A 35 -5.38 1.85 -27.23
N ASN A 36 -4.45 1.07 -26.66
CA ASN A 36 -4.69 0.32 -25.42
C ASN A 36 -4.38 1.21 -24.21
N TYR A 37 -5.34 2.05 -23.82
CA TYR A 37 -5.19 3.02 -22.75
C TYR A 37 -5.30 2.40 -21.37
N CYS A 38 -4.57 2.97 -20.42
CA CYS A 38 -4.50 2.49 -19.04
C CYS A 38 -4.53 3.66 -18.05
N ASP A 39 -4.74 3.36 -16.79
CA ASP A 39 -4.53 4.33 -15.70
C ASP A 39 -3.07 4.28 -15.23
N ALA A 40 -2.63 5.34 -14.56
CA ALA A 40 -1.33 5.44 -13.90
C ALA A 40 -1.46 6.17 -12.56
N PRO A 41 -0.53 5.97 -11.61
CA PRO A 41 -0.54 6.70 -10.33
C PRO A 41 -0.53 8.21 -10.46
N ILE A 42 0.05 8.71 -11.54
CA ILE A 42 0.07 10.13 -11.88
C ILE A 42 -0.48 10.27 -13.28
N MET A 43 -1.43 11.19 -13.45
CA MET A 43 -2.01 11.55 -14.75
C MET A 43 -1.69 13.01 -15.04
N ALA A 44 -1.26 13.33 -16.25
CA ALA A 44 -0.97 14.70 -16.67
C ALA A 44 -2.14 15.26 -17.49
N ASP A 45 -2.73 16.37 -17.05
CA ASP A 45 -3.59 17.20 -17.89
C ASP A 45 -2.69 18.20 -18.62
N ILE A 46 -2.30 17.84 -19.84
CA ILE A 46 -1.40 18.66 -20.66
C ILE A 46 -2.02 19.98 -21.10
N THR A 47 -3.36 20.08 -21.10
CA THR A 47 -4.07 21.30 -21.51
C THR A 47 -4.05 22.36 -20.42
N LYS A 48 -3.97 21.92 -19.15
CA LYS A 48 -3.94 22.79 -17.97
C LYS A 48 -2.57 22.91 -17.32
N ASP A 49 -1.56 22.18 -17.80
CA ASP A 49 -0.23 22.05 -17.19
C ASP A 49 -0.34 21.59 -15.72
N GLN A 50 -1.10 20.53 -15.48
CA GLN A 50 -1.40 20.01 -14.13
C GLN A 50 -1.14 18.51 -14.03
N LEU A 51 -0.71 18.08 -12.83
CA LEU A 51 -0.61 16.67 -12.46
C LEU A 51 -1.73 16.30 -11.50
N GLU A 52 -2.45 15.24 -11.83
CA GLU A 52 -3.41 14.58 -10.96
C GLU A 52 -2.72 13.39 -10.29
N VAL A 53 -2.65 13.41 -8.96
CA VAL A 53 -2.15 12.29 -8.16
C VAL A 53 -3.33 11.37 -7.84
N LYS A 54 -3.34 10.16 -8.41
CA LYS A 54 -4.39 9.16 -8.19
C LYS A 54 -4.17 8.45 -6.85
N LEU A 55 -5.25 7.87 -6.33
CA LEU A 55 -5.19 7.07 -5.09
C LEU A 55 -4.20 5.92 -5.16
N SER A 56 -3.95 5.34 -6.34
CA SER A 56 -2.94 4.29 -6.54
C SER A 56 -1.54 4.76 -6.10
N TYR A 57 -1.18 6.03 -6.34
CA TYR A 57 0.07 6.62 -5.86
C TYR A 57 0.21 6.55 -4.34
N ASP A 58 -0.86 6.90 -3.63
CA ASP A 58 -0.85 6.86 -2.16
C ASP A 58 -0.86 5.43 -1.63
N TYR A 59 -1.64 4.53 -2.23
CA TYR A 59 -1.60 3.11 -1.88
C TYR A 59 -0.20 2.51 -2.06
N ILE A 60 0.47 2.75 -3.19
CA ILE A 60 1.86 2.34 -3.40
C ILE A 60 2.76 2.99 -2.36
N GLY A 61 2.53 4.27 -2.04
CA GLY A 61 3.26 5.04 -1.05
C GLY A 61 3.24 4.45 0.36
N HIS A 62 2.15 3.83 0.78
CA HIS A 62 2.03 3.12 2.07
C HIS A 62 3.03 1.96 2.22
N PHE A 63 3.60 1.46 1.12
CA PHE A 63 4.66 0.47 1.11
C PHE A 63 6.01 1.10 0.76
N SER A 64 6.11 1.75 -0.40
CA SER A 64 7.38 2.18 -0.99
C SER A 64 8.11 3.23 -0.16
N ARG A 65 7.38 4.11 0.54
CA ARG A 65 7.99 5.15 1.37
C ARG A 65 8.57 4.58 2.66
N TYR A 66 8.05 3.46 3.16
CA TYR A 66 8.32 2.96 4.52
C TYR A 66 9.11 1.65 4.54
N ILE A 67 8.83 0.71 3.64
CA ILE A 67 9.56 -0.57 3.50
C ILE A 67 10.83 -0.31 2.69
N LYS A 68 11.99 -0.42 3.32
CA LYS A 68 13.28 -0.10 2.70
C LYS A 68 13.88 -1.30 1.99
N LYS A 69 14.76 -1.05 1.01
CA LYS A 69 15.55 -2.11 0.36
C LYS A 69 16.29 -2.93 1.41
N GLY A 70 16.17 -4.25 1.33
CA GLY A 70 16.76 -5.18 2.29
C GLY A 70 15.90 -5.44 3.53
N ALA A 71 14.71 -4.83 3.64
CA ALA A 71 13.74 -5.20 4.66
C ALA A 71 13.34 -6.67 4.52
N LYS A 72 13.09 -7.31 5.66
CA LYS A 72 12.65 -8.71 5.72
C LYS A 72 11.22 -8.77 6.21
N ARG A 73 10.35 -9.49 5.50
CA ARG A 73 9.01 -9.79 6.01
C ARG A 73 9.14 -10.59 7.30
N ILE A 74 8.40 -10.20 8.33
CA ILE A 74 8.38 -10.91 9.61
C ILE A 74 7.05 -11.62 9.79
N ALA A 75 7.03 -12.65 10.64
CA ALA A 75 5.81 -13.35 10.98
C ALA A 75 4.86 -12.44 11.77
N PHE A 76 3.57 -12.58 11.53
CA PHE A 76 2.50 -11.92 12.26
C PHE A 76 1.26 -12.83 12.29
N THR A 77 0.36 -12.56 13.22
CA THR A 77 -0.97 -13.17 13.28
C THR A 77 -2.02 -12.08 13.37
N LYS A 78 -3.24 -12.39 12.93
CA LYS A 78 -4.38 -11.48 12.95
C LYS A 78 -5.60 -12.17 13.54
N TYR A 79 -6.44 -11.42 14.25
CA TYR A 79 -7.63 -11.96 14.91
C TYR A 79 -8.81 -12.16 13.95
N THR A 80 -8.76 -11.55 12.76
CA THR A 80 -9.81 -11.63 11.74
C THR A 80 -9.17 -11.76 10.34
N SER A 81 -9.86 -12.44 9.43
CA SER A 81 -9.48 -12.50 8.02
C SER A 81 -9.76 -11.19 7.28
N GLU A 82 -10.71 -10.38 7.75
CA GLU A 82 -11.22 -9.18 7.07
C GLU A 82 -10.23 -8.01 7.05
N LEU A 83 -9.33 -7.94 8.05
CA LEU A 83 -8.24 -6.97 8.08
C LEU A 83 -7.04 -7.53 7.33
N GLU A 84 -6.61 -6.85 6.28
CA GLU A 84 -5.41 -7.22 5.53
C GLU A 84 -4.18 -6.57 6.12
N MET A 85 -3.06 -7.29 6.20
CA MET A 85 -1.85 -6.74 6.79
C MET A 85 -0.58 -7.37 6.22
N THR A 86 0.51 -6.62 6.26
CA THR A 86 1.87 -7.16 6.11
C THR A 86 2.83 -6.44 7.04
N ALA A 87 3.85 -7.14 7.52
CA ALA A 87 4.82 -6.60 8.46
C ALA A 87 6.25 -6.89 8.01
N PHE A 88 7.10 -5.87 8.08
CA PHE A 88 8.50 -5.92 7.66
C PHE A 88 9.39 -5.34 8.74
N LYS A 89 10.60 -5.91 8.88
CA LYS A 89 11.69 -5.32 9.65
C LYS A 89 12.69 -4.70 8.67
N ASN A 90 12.86 -3.39 8.74
CA ASN A 90 13.84 -2.67 7.95
C ASN A 90 15.28 -2.98 8.43
N PRO A 91 16.31 -2.70 7.59
CA PRO A 91 17.71 -2.88 7.98
C PRO A 91 18.13 -2.06 9.22
N ASP A 92 17.50 -0.91 9.46
CA ASP A 92 17.72 -0.08 10.65
C ASP A 92 17.05 -0.64 11.93
N GLY A 93 16.37 -1.78 11.82
CA GLY A 93 15.70 -2.46 12.91
C GLY A 93 14.26 -2.04 13.15
N LYS A 94 13.78 -0.94 12.53
CA LYS A 94 12.38 -0.48 12.68
C LYS A 94 11.42 -1.47 12.04
N ILE A 95 10.24 -1.61 12.63
CA ILE A 95 9.18 -2.44 12.10
C ILE A 95 8.16 -1.57 11.38
N VAL A 96 7.83 -1.95 10.15
CA VAL A 96 6.81 -1.34 9.33
C VAL A 96 5.63 -2.29 9.27
N LEU A 97 4.47 -1.82 9.71
CA LEU A 97 3.21 -2.56 9.63
C LEU A 97 2.27 -1.81 8.70
N VAL A 98 1.85 -2.44 7.61
CA VAL A 98 0.83 -1.90 6.70
C VAL A 98 -0.46 -2.67 6.93
N LEU A 99 -1.57 -1.93 7.08
CA LEU A 99 -2.89 -2.44 7.38
C LEU A 99 -3.90 -1.86 6.40
N LEU A 100 -4.72 -2.71 5.80
CA LEU A 100 -5.82 -2.32 4.93
C LEU A 100 -7.11 -2.87 5.53
N ASN A 101 -8.06 -1.98 5.78
CA ASN A 101 -9.45 -2.32 6.09
C ASN A 101 -10.30 -2.11 4.83
N PRO A 102 -10.61 -3.17 4.06
CA PRO A 102 -11.43 -3.08 2.86
C PRO A 102 -12.93 -3.06 3.17
N THR A 103 -13.34 -3.08 4.44
CA THR A 103 -14.75 -3.16 4.84
C THR A 103 -15.38 -1.78 5.03
N ASP A 104 -16.71 -1.76 5.11
CA ASP A 104 -17.51 -0.56 5.34
C ASP A 104 -17.70 -0.16 6.82
N HIS A 105 -16.99 -0.80 7.74
CA HIS A 105 -17.00 -0.45 9.17
C HIS A 105 -15.59 -0.24 9.71
N THR A 106 -15.46 0.63 10.71
CA THR A 106 -14.19 0.85 11.42
C THR A 106 -13.84 -0.37 12.25
N MET A 107 -12.57 -0.78 12.22
CA MET A 107 -12.06 -1.93 12.97
C MET A 107 -11.09 -1.52 14.07
N PRO A 108 -11.30 -1.97 15.32
CA PRO A 108 -10.33 -1.79 16.39
C PRO A 108 -9.11 -2.71 16.17
N VAL A 109 -7.91 -2.18 16.39
CA VAL A 109 -6.65 -2.93 16.26
C VAL A 109 -5.80 -2.73 17.49
N ASN A 110 -5.38 -3.86 18.08
CA ASN A 110 -4.45 -3.92 19.19
C ASN A 110 -3.12 -4.54 18.72
N ILE A 111 -2.12 -3.73 18.41
CA ILE A 111 -0.78 -4.21 18.06
C ILE A 111 -0.09 -4.70 19.32
N ARG A 112 0.27 -5.98 19.34
CA ARG A 112 1.07 -6.59 20.41
C ARG A 112 2.48 -6.84 19.92
N ILE A 113 3.45 -6.18 20.54
CA ILE A 113 4.87 -6.29 20.16
C ILE A 113 5.77 -6.08 21.36
N ASN A 114 6.73 -6.99 21.59
CA ASN A 114 7.69 -6.92 22.70
C ASN A 114 7.04 -6.67 24.08
N GLY A 115 5.92 -7.33 24.35
CA GLY A 115 5.16 -7.18 25.60
C GLY A 115 4.38 -5.86 25.74
N LYS A 116 4.42 -4.98 24.74
CA LYS A 116 3.64 -3.74 24.68
C LYS A 116 2.37 -3.92 23.85
N ILE A 117 1.36 -3.13 24.17
CA ILE A 117 0.09 -3.06 23.44
C ILE A 117 -0.09 -1.62 22.97
N ILE A 118 -0.43 -1.44 21.70
CA ILE A 118 -0.79 -0.15 21.10
C ILE A 118 -2.18 -0.32 20.51
N GLU A 119 -3.11 0.54 20.93
CA GLU A 119 -4.52 0.50 20.54
C GLU A 119 -4.81 1.64 19.58
N PHE A 120 -5.53 1.35 18.49
CA PHE A 120 -6.02 2.34 17.54
C PHE A 120 -7.13 1.74 16.68
N GLU A 121 -7.73 2.56 15.83
CA GLU A 121 -8.76 2.14 14.89
C GLU A 121 -8.29 2.29 13.46
N VAL A 122 -8.59 1.31 12.62
CA VAL A 122 -8.48 1.44 11.16
C VAL A 122 -9.88 1.72 10.63
N HIS A 123 -10.10 2.97 10.21
CA HIS A 123 -11.37 3.40 9.64
C HIS A 123 -11.80 2.53 8.45
N LYS A 124 -13.10 2.50 8.19
CA LYS A 124 -13.65 1.84 7.00
C LYS A 124 -12.94 2.30 5.73
N ASN A 125 -12.74 1.38 4.79
CA ASN A 125 -12.15 1.63 3.50
C ASN A 125 -10.74 2.30 3.52
N ALA A 126 -10.04 2.24 4.65
CA ALA A 126 -8.78 2.95 4.87
C ALA A 126 -7.56 2.03 4.87
N ILE A 127 -6.41 2.63 4.60
CA ILE A 127 -5.08 2.02 4.75
C ILE A 127 -4.28 2.83 5.77
N ALA A 128 -3.50 2.15 6.60
CA ALA A 128 -2.63 2.75 7.60
C ALA A 128 -1.25 2.09 7.55
N THR A 129 -0.20 2.89 7.80
CA THR A 129 1.16 2.39 8.00
C THR A 129 1.68 2.84 9.36
N ALA A 130 1.96 1.89 10.23
CA ALA A 130 2.57 2.12 11.53
C ALA A 130 4.09 1.85 11.46
N LEU A 131 4.87 2.73 12.11
CA LEU A 131 6.30 2.59 12.30
C LEU A 131 6.55 2.32 13.79
N LEU A 132 7.15 1.17 14.09
CA LEU A 132 7.35 0.64 15.44
C LEU A 132 8.83 0.46 15.77
#